data_AF-A0A950A103-F1
#
_entry.id   AF-A0A950A103-F1
#
_cell.length_a   1.000
_cell.length_b   1.000
_cell.length_c   1.000
_cell.angle_alpha   90.00
_cell.angle_beta   90.00
_cell.angle_gamma   90.00
#
_symmetry.space_group_name_H-M   'P 1'
#
loop_
_entity.id
_entity.type
_entity.pdbx_description
1 polymer ?
#
loop_
_entity_poly.entity_id
_entity_poly.type
_entity_poly.pdbx_seq_one_letter_code
_entity_poly.pdbx_strand_id
1 'polypeptide(L)' 'MKLLLDRIDEPGLNTLAVYERRGGYESLRKALAMEPDEVLQNISDSQIRGRGGAGFRMGQKAG' A
#
# COMPACT_ATOMS: atom_id res chain seq x y z
N MET A 1 -0.73 -15.16 -7.42
CA MET A 1 -0.10 -14.30 -6.40
C MET A 1 -1.20 -13.58 -5.63
N LYS A 2 -1.27 -13.75 -4.30
CA LYS A 2 -2.20 -13.00 -3.43
C LYS A 2 -1.37 -11.92 -2.71
N LEU A 3 -1.72 -10.64 -2.86
CA LEU A 3 -1.03 -9.53 -2.18
C LEU A 3 -1.80 -9.08 -0.92
N LEU A 4 -3.10 -8.77 -1.07
CA LEU A 4 -3.92 -8.28 0.04
C LEU A 4 -4.54 -9.42 0.87
N LEU A 5 -5.12 -10.42 0.20
CA LEU A 5 -5.80 -11.55 0.87
C LEU A 5 -4.82 -12.69 1.19
N ASP A 6 -3.53 -12.38 1.28
CA ASP A 6 -2.54 -13.35 1.70
C ASP A 6 -2.74 -13.68 3.18
N ARG A 7 -2.97 -14.97 3.49
CA ARG A 7 -3.24 -15.50 4.84
C ARG A 7 -4.42 -14.83 5.56
N ILE A 8 -5.51 -14.59 4.83
CA ILE A 8 -6.70 -13.94 5.38
C ILE A 8 -7.29 -14.64 6.62
N ASP A 9 -7.09 -15.96 6.74
CA ASP A 9 -7.62 -16.76 7.85
C ASP A 9 -6.66 -16.85 9.06
N GLU A 10 -5.56 -16.07 9.08
CA GLU A 10 -4.62 -16.07 10.21
C GLU A 10 -5.29 -15.54 11.49
N PRO A 11 -5.26 -16.29 12.61
CA PRO A 11 -5.85 -15.84 13.86
C PRO A 11 -5.28 -14.49 14.31
N GLY A 12 -6.18 -13.56 14.61
CA GLY A 12 -5.81 -12.23 15.09
C GLY A 12 -5.21 -11.30 14.01
N LEU A 13 -5.36 -11.61 12.71
CA LEU A 13 -4.89 -10.75 11.61
C LEU A 13 -5.39 -9.29 11.69
N ASN A 14 -6.52 -9.07 12.37
CA ASN A 14 -7.10 -7.76 12.66
C ASN A 14 -6.45 -7.03 13.84
N THR A 15 -5.47 -7.62 14.52
CA THR A 15 -4.79 -7.01 15.67
C THR A 15 -3.51 -6.31 15.24
N LEU A 16 -3.14 -5.25 15.98
CA LEU A 16 -1.91 -4.51 15.75
C LEU A 16 -0.67 -5.42 15.84
N ALA A 17 -0.62 -6.29 16.85
CA ALA A 17 0.50 -7.19 17.07
C ALA A 17 0.75 -8.14 15.89
N VAL A 18 -0.32 -8.70 15.30
CA VAL A 18 -0.18 -9.54 14.11
C VAL A 18 0.19 -8.70 12.88
N TYR A 19 -0.43 -7.52 12.71
CA TYR A 19 -0.10 -6.61 11.61
C TYR A 19 1.39 -6.22 11.61
N GLU A 20 1.92 -5.78 12.75
CA GLU A 20 3.33 -5.41 12.90
C GLU A 20 4.27 -6.60 12.72
N ARG A 21 3.94 -7.78 13.29
CA ARG A 21 4.72 -9.02 13.07
C ARG A 21 4.83 -9.38 11.58
N ARG A 22 3.80 -9.05 10.79
CA ARG A 22 3.78 -9.28 9.33
C ARG A 22 4.47 -8.18 8.51
N GLY A 23 5.22 -7.28 9.15
CA GLY A 23 5.87 -6.15 8.48
C GLY A 23 4.97 -4.92 8.33
N GLY A 24 3.88 -4.86 9.10
CA GLY A 24 3.01 -3.70 9.18
C GLY A 24 3.79 -2.42 9.44
N TYR A 25 3.37 -1.34 8.79
CA TYR A 25 3.99 -0.02 8.81
C TYR A 25 5.42 0.09 8.22
N GLU A 26 6.08 -0.97 7.77
CA GLU A 26 7.40 -0.83 7.14
C GLU A 26 7.37 0.09 5.91
N SER A 27 6.42 -0.14 5.00
CA SER A 27 6.22 0.74 3.83
C SER A 27 5.80 2.15 4.21
N LEU A 28 5.04 2.33 5.30
CA LEU A 28 4.68 3.67 5.79
C LEU A 28 5.92 4.41 6.28
N ARG A 29 6.74 3.77 7.12
CA ARG A 29 7.98 4.36 7.65
C ARG A 29 8.93 4.72 6.52
N LYS A 30 9.04 3.86 5.50
CA LYS A 30 9.81 4.17 4.29
C LYS A 30 9.27 5.41 3.58
N ALA A 31 7.96 5.47 3.32
CA ALA A 31 7.35 6.61 2.63
C ALA A 31 7.49 7.93 3.40
N LEU A 32 7.44 7.89 4.73
CA LEU A 32 7.63 9.08 5.58
C LEU A 32 9.07 9.61 5.58
N ALA A 33 10.04 8.80 5.14
CA ALA A 33 11.45 9.19 5.01
C ALA A 33 11.81 9.64 3.58
N MET A 34 10.84 9.68 2.66
CA MET A 34 11.01 10.09 1.28
C MET A 34 10.46 11.50 1.05
N GLU A 35 10.98 12.20 0.05
CA GLU A 35 10.36 13.43 -0.39
C GLU A 35 8.98 13.13 -1.03
N PRO A 36 7.99 14.02 -0.88
CA PRO A 36 6.64 13.79 -1.42
C PRO A 36 6.63 13.45 -2.93
N ASP A 37 7.49 14.11 -3.72
CA ASP A 37 7.60 13.88 -5.16
C ASP A 37 8.14 12.48 -5.48
N GLU A 38 9.03 11.93 -4.66
CA GLU A 38 9.54 10.56 -4.83
C GLU A 38 8.44 9.54 -4.54
N VAL A 39 7.58 9.82 -3.55
CA VAL A 39 6.39 8.98 -3.26
C VAL A 39 5.42 9.03 -4.44
N LEU A 40 5.18 10.22 -5.00
CA LEU A 40 4.32 10.41 -6.17
C LEU A 40 4.85 9.68 -7.41
N GLN A 41 6.17 9.73 -7.63
CA GLN A 41 6.83 9.02 -8.72
C GLN A 41 6.68 7.50 -8.56
N ASN A 42 6.92 6.96 -7.36
CA ASN A 42 6.71 5.53 -7.08
C ASN A 42 5.25 5.08 -7.36
N ILE A 43 4.26 5.90 -6.99
CA ILE A 43 2.85 5.60 -7.29
C ILE A 43 2.62 5.60 -8.80
N SER A 44 3.20 6.56 -9.52
CA SER A 44 3.08 6.66 -10.98
C SER A 44 3.71 5.46 -11.69
N ASP A 45 4.88 5.04 -11.25
CA ASP A 45 5.65 3.90 -11.80
C ASP A 45 4.98 2.56 -11.52
N SER A 46 4.28 2.43 -10.38
CA SER A 46 3.52 1.21 -10.04
C SER A 46 2.31 0.95 -10.95
N GLN A 47 1.91 1.94 -11.76
CA GLN A 47 0.75 1.89 -12.64
C GLN A 47 -0.57 1.52 -11.94
N ILE A 48 -0.68 1.76 -10.63
CA ILE A 48 -1.89 1.47 -9.87
C ILE A 48 -3.06 2.29 -10.42
N ARG A 49 -4.21 1.61 -10.59
CA ARG A 49 -5.48 2.21 -10.97
C ARG A 49 -6.48 2.11 -9.84
N GLY A 50 -7.36 3.09 -9.74
CA GLY A 50 -8.47 3.09 -8.78
C GLY A 50 -9.33 1.83 -8.93
N ARG A 51 -9.54 1.13 -7.82
CA ARG A 51 -10.33 -0.12 -7.76
C ARG A 51 -11.81 0.09 -7.45
N GLY A 52 -12.27 1.35 -7.40
CA GLY A 52 -13.68 1.72 -7.20
C GLY A 52 -14.55 1.71 -8.48
N GLY A 53 -14.05 1.14 -9.58
CA GLY A 53 -14.81 0.98 -10.85
C GLY A 53 -14.36 1.91 -11.98
N ALA A 54 -14.01 3.17 -11.70
CA ALA A 54 -13.65 4.16 -12.74
C ALA A 54 -12.25 3.97 -13.35
N GLY A 55 -11.32 3.29 -12.66
CA GLY A 55 -10.01 2.92 -13.24
C GLY A 55 -9.01 4.07 -13.47
N PHE A 56 -9.21 5.23 -12.84
CA PHE A 56 -8.27 6.37 -12.89
C PHE A 56 -6.84 5.95 -12.50
N ARG A 57 -5.83 6.53 -13.17
CA ARG A 57 -4.42 6.34 -12.82
C ARG A 57 -4.14 7.07 -11.52
N MET A 58 -3.69 6.35 -10.48
CA MET A 58 -3.56 6.95 -9.15
C MET A 58 -2.44 7.98 -9.07
N GLY A 59 -1.34 7.81 -9.81
CA GLY A 59 -0.27 8.80 -9.86
C GLY A 59 -0.73 10.17 -10.37
N GLN A 60 -1.57 10.20 -11.42
CA GLN A 60 -2.13 11.46 -11.94
C GLN A 60 -3.20 12.08 -11.04
N LYS A 61 -3.83 11.30 -10.15
CA LYS A 61 -4.85 11.80 -9.23
C LYS A 61 -4.25 12.36 -7.94
N ALA A 62 -3.08 11.88 -7.55
CA ALA A 62 -2.42 12.21 -6.29
C ALA A 62 -1.47 13.41 -6.39
N GLY A 63 -1.00 13.74 -7.60
CA GLY A 63 -0.33 15.02 -7.90
C GLY A 63 -1.36 16.11 -8.18
#